data_AF-A0A7W6WJF0-F1
#
_entry.id   AF-A0A7W6WJF0-F1
#
_cell.length_a   1.000
_cell.length_b   1.000
_cell.length_c   1.000
_cell.angle_alpha   90.00
_cell.angle_beta   90.00
_cell.angle_gamma   90.00
#
_symmetry.space_group_name_H-M   'P 1'
#
loop_
_entity.id
_entity.type
_entity.pdbx_description
1 polymer ?
#
loop_
_entity_poly.entity_id
_entity_poly.type
_entity_poly.pdbx_seq_one_letter_code
_entity_poly.pdbx_strand_id
1 'polypeptide(L)'
;MPAHIQIGDTRPRVQYVASGAQTVFPYPFPIFQAVDLHVYQDDTRVTSGFSVTGAGASDGGSVTFTVAPAAGTRITLVRRLALTRITDFQAGGPLRAATLNDELDYLTAVDQQLDDALSRTVRLAPGAAESAGLILPPPQPGAVLGWNDSASALVNDPVDFAGLATEIQSARDDLQAALGTVSAAIVASATAVTAAGEAESWAQDTALSAWLVGLNEDGAGVALSTAVVAAAAAERWAEDAALSAWLASLSGNGSGEVETLLVRSPMLTLNHGEVGAGVTAGVAGMVVDRGTETVYRFAFRESDDAFVVGPDGTEQAVATRQDAPEANAVPYWNAAAVRLDSVPGFTWDGAALTLPAALRYAAAQFRVSSAAAGTSVTIDLSHGEVQVFTLSADTIFTLPDPAAGYGYSVTLKLIQDATGNRVPGVEKAGGVAAVWLGGAPPAWQTTDGAFDLVVLTHDGSDLIAAHAGGAS
;
A
#
# COMPACT_ATOMS: atom_id res chain seq x y z
N MET A 1 21.78 29.36 -55.60
CA MET A 1 22.77 29.08 -54.53
C MET A 1 22.39 27.73 -53.96
N PRO A 2 23.31 26.76 -53.81
CA PRO A 2 22.98 25.58 -53.01
C PRO A 2 22.63 26.06 -51.61
N ALA A 3 21.46 25.66 -51.11
CA ALA A 3 21.03 26.01 -49.76
C ALA A 3 21.97 25.29 -48.77
N HIS A 4 22.57 26.06 -47.84
CA HIS A 4 23.27 25.49 -46.69
C HIS A 4 22.24 25.02 -45.66
N ILE A 5 22.65 24.17 -44.73
CA ILE A 5 21.79 23.68 -43.64
C ILE A 5 21.46 24.85 -42.72
N GLN A 6 20.19 25.05 -42.39
CA GLN A 6 19.79 26.09 -41.44
C GLN A 6 19.71 25.51 -40.03
N ILE A 7 20.42 26.12 -39.09
CA ILE A 7 20.38 25.75 -37.67
C ILE A 7 19.38 26.64 -36.94
N GLY A 8 18.13 26.16 -36.82
CA GLY A 8 17.07 26.86 -36.08
C GLY A 8 17.19 26.68 -34.56
N ASP A 9 16.52 27.54 -33.78
CA ASP A 9 16.47 27.48 -32.30
C ASP A 9 15.66 26.27 -31.81
N THR A 10 16.28 25.10 -31.88
CA THR A 10 15.69 23.82 -31.51
C THR A 10 16.69 23.03 -30.69
N ARG A 11 16.19 22.31 -29.68
CA ARG A 11 17.06 21.41 -28.90
C ARG A 11 17.46 20.23 -29.79
N PRO A 12 18.75 19.88 -29.86
CA PRO A 12 19.23 18.78 -30.71
C PRO A 12 18.99 17.40 -30.09
N ARG A 13 17.82 17.22 -29.46
CA ARG A 13 17.42 16.05 -28.70
C ARG A 13 15.90 15.93 -28.67
N VAL A 14 15.38 14.73 -28.89
CA VAL A 14 13.95 14.41 -28.74
C VAL A 14 13.77 13.04 -28.10
N GLN A 15 12.67 12.85 -27.37
CA GLN A 15 12.31 11.59 -26.74
C GLN A 15 10.89 11.16 -27.10
N TYR A 16 10.73 9.85 -27.26
CA TYR A 16 9.45 9.18 -27.49
C TYR A 16 9.31 7.99 -26.54
N VAL A 17 8.07 7.60 -26.29
CA VAL A 17 7.74 6.31 -25.65
C VAL A 17 7.14 5.43 -26.75
N ALA A 18 7.79 4.30 -27.02
CA ALA A 18 7.35 3.40 -28.09
C ALA A 18 6.03 2.71 -27.73
N SER A 19 5.15 2.55 -28.73
CA SER A 19 3.86 1.88 -28.58
C SER A 19 3.91 0.35 -28.69
N GLY A 20 5.06 -0.22 -29.06
CA GLY A 20 5.20 -1.64 -29.41
C GLY A 20 4.92 -1.97 -30.88
N ALA A 21 4.30 -1.04 -31.64
CA ALA A 21 4.00 -1.21 -33.06
C ALA A 21 4.62 -0.12 -33.95
N GLN A 22 4.94 1.05 -33.40
CA GLN A 22 5.58 2.15 -34.12
C GLN A 22 7.02 1.80 -34.50
N THR A 23 7.37 1.98 -35.77
CA THR A 23 8.75 1.80 -36.28
C THR A 23 9.43 3.12 -36.64
N VAL A 24 8.68 4.19 -36.91
CA VAL A 24 9.20 5.47 -37.40
C VAL A 24 9.13 6.52 -36.29
N PHE A 25 10.27 7.16 -36.00
CA PHE A 25 10.43 8.21 -35.00
C PHE A 25 11.08 9.44 -35.64
N PRO A 26 10.36 10.56 -35.81
CA PRO A 26 10.92 11.77 -36.40
C PRO A 26 11.92 12.44 -35.46
N TYR A 27 12.78 13.30 -36.00
CA TYR A 27 13.61 14.22 -35.21
C TYR A 27 13.54 15.63 -35.84
N PRO A 28 13.22 16.68 -35.07
CA PRO A 28 12.91 18.01 -35.61
C PRO A 28 14.12 18.96 -35.63
N PHE A 29 15.33 18.42 -35.76
CA PHE A 29 16.58 19.19 -35.72
C PHE A 29 17.56 18.72 -36.80
N PRO A 30 18.38 19.61 -37.37
CA PRO A 30 19.29 19.25 -38.45
C PRO A 30 20.42 18.33 -37.96
N ILE A 31 20.84 17.38 -38.80
CA ILE A 31 22.09 16.60 -38.65
C ILE A 31 22.89 16.70 -39.96
N PHE A 32 24.23 16.71 -39.88
CA PHE A 32 25.08 16.88 -41.07
C PHE A 32 25.27 15.56 -41.80
N GLN A 33 25.47 14.48 -41.04
CA GLN A 33 25.59 13.10 -41.53
C GLN A 33 24.74 12.16 -40.67
N ALA A 34 24.35 11.01 -41.21
CA ALA A 34 23.56 10.02 -40.46
C ALA A 34 24.26 9.52 -39.18
N VAL A 35 25.60 9.47 -39.20
CA VAL A 35 26.45 9.09 -38.05
C VAL A 35 26.38 10.09 -36.90
N ASP A 36 26.03 11.34 -37.17
CA ASP A 36 25.92 12.40 -36.17
C ASP A 36 24.66 12.26 -35.31
N LEU A 37 23.76 11.32 -35.63
CA LEU A 37 22.62 10.99 -34.79
C LEU A 37 22.93 9.77 -33.93
N HIS A 38 22.81 9.93 -32.61
CA HIS A 38 22.82 8.81 -31.68
C HIS A 38 21.40 8.44 -31.29
N VAL A 39 21.14 7.13 -31.32
CA VAL A 39 19.86 6.54 -30.97
C VAL A 39 20.05 5.72 -29.71
N TYR A 40 19.20 5.95 -28.71
CA TYR A 40 19.17 5.19 -27.48
C TYR A 40 17.82 4.52 -27.31
N GLN A 41 17.85 3.27 -26.87
CA GLN A 41 16.72 2.57 -26.29
C GLN A 41 16.97 2.50 -24.79
N ASP A 42 16.10 3.20 -24.04
CA ASP A 42 16.32 3.52 -22.62
C ASP A 42 17.69 4.19 -22.45
N ASP A 43 18.58 3.59 -21.66
CA ASP A 43 19.92 4.12 -21.40
C ASP A 43 21.00 3.52 -22.32
N THR A 44 20.63 2.58 -23.20
CA THR A 44 21.58 1.87 -24.05
C THR A 44 21.62 2.48 -25.46
N ARG A 45 22.81 2.89 -25.89
CA ARG A 45 23.03 3.33 -27.28
C ARG A 45 22.95 2.12 -28.21
N VAL A 46 22.07 2.21 -29.20
CA VAL A 46 21.98 1.23 -30.30
C VAL A 46 22.72 1.77 -31.52
N THR A 47 23.41 0.91 -32.24
CA THR A 47 24.21 1.27 -33.42
C THR A 47 23.76 0.57 -34.71
N SER A 48 22.79 -0.33 -34.61
CA SER A 48 22.19 -1.07 -35.73
C SER A 48 20.70 -1.34 -35.47
N GLY A 49 20.00 -1.92 -36.45
CA GLY A 49 18.57 -2.21 -36.34
C GLY A 49 17.64 -1.02 -36.66
N PHE A 50 18.20 0.06 -37.20
CA PHE A 50 17.47 1.23 -37.69
C PHE A 50 18.19 1.88 -38.87
N SER A 51 17.46 2.70 -39.63
CA SER A 51 17.98 3.59 -40.67
C SER A 51 17.64 5.04 -40.36
N VAL A 52 18.55 5.96 -40.69
CA VAL A 52 18.37 7.42 -40.51
C VAL A 52 18.15 8.07 -41.87
N THR A 53 17.13 8.94 -41.95
CA THR A 53 16.81 9.75 -43.14
C THR A 53 16.74 11.23 -42.75
N GLY A 54 16.98 12.15 -43.70
CA GLY A 54 16.99 13.59 -43.43
C GLY A 54 18.33 14.15 -42.98
N ALA A 55 19.43 13.43 -43.22
CA ALA A 55 20.78 14.00 -43.07
C ALA A 55 21.00 15.08 -44.15
N GLY A 56 21.53 16.22 -43.75
CA GLY A 56 21.68 17.39 -44.61
C GLY A 56 20.43 18.27 -44.76
N ALA A 57 19.31 17.93 -44.11
CA ALA A 57 18.08 18.71 -44.14
C ALA A 57 17.97 19.64 -42.92
N SER A 58 17.49 20.88 -43.14
CA SER A 58 17.31 21.88 -42.09
C SER A 58 16.22 21.49 -41.07
N ASP A 59 15.14 20.88 -41.54
CA ASP A 59 13.96 20.54 -40.71
C ASP A 59 14.11 19.21 -39.96
N GLY A 60 15.27 18.55 -40.09
CA GLY A 60 15.52 17.23 -39.54
C GLY A 60 15.00 16.09 -40.42
N GLY A 61 14.56 15.00 -39.79
CA GLY A 61 14.31 13.75 -40.50
C GLY A 61 13.63 12.68 -39.66
N SER A 62 13.94 11.41 -39.92
CA SER A 62 13.34 10.29 -39.19
C SER A 62 14.28 9.10 -39.03
N VAL A 63 14.17 8.43 -37.88
CA VAL A 63 14.74 7.11 -37.59
C VAL A 63 13.67 6.06 -37.80
N THR A 64 13.95 5.07 -38.63
CA THR A 64 13.04 3.93 -38.88
C THR A 64 13.70 2.65 -38.38
N PHE A 65 13.11 2.00 -37.38
CA PHE A 65 13.57 0.71 -36.87
C PHE A 65 13.10 -0.45 -37.76
N THR A 66 13.99 -1.44 -37.95
CA THR A 66 13.66 -2.67 -38.69
C THR A 66 12.63 -3.52 -37.94
N VAL A 67 12.66 -3.48 -36.61
CA VAL A 67 11.72 -4.14 -35.70
C VAL A 67 11.18 -3.08 -34.75
N ALA A 68 9.86 -3.01 -34.56
CA ALA A 68 9.25 -2.05 -33.65
C ALA A 68 9.83 -2.21 -32.24
N PRO A 69 10.33 -1.14 -31.60
CA PRO A 69 10.74 -1.20 -30.20
C PRO A 69 9.57 -1.61 -29.31
N ALA A 70 9.85 -2.34 -28.23
CA ALA A 70 8.82 -2.84 -27.32
C ALA A 70 7.99 -1.70 -26.71
N ALA A 71 6.73 -2.00 -26.35
CA ALA A 71 5.85 -1.03 -25.73
C ALA A 71 6.45 -0.52 -24.41
N GLY A 72 6.50 0.80 -24.23
CA GLY A 72 7.08 1.44 -23.07
C GLY A 72 8.58 1.77 -23.16
N THR A 73 9.31 1.23 -24.16
CA THR A 73 10.73 1.57 -24.36
C THR A 73 10.89 3.05 -24.69
N ARG A 74 11.82 3.73 -24.00
CA ARG A 74 12.14 5.13 -24.25
C ARG A 74 13.09 5.26 -25.42
N ILE A 75 12.66 5.87 -26.51
CA ILE A 75 13.51 6.17 -27.65
C ILE A 75 14.06 7.58 -27.49
N THR A 76 15.38 7.72 -27.38
CA THR A 76 16.03 9.04 -27.37
C THR A 76 16.86 9.22 -28.64
N LEU A 77 16.56 10.27 -29.40
CA LEU A 77 17.33 10.67 -30.57
C LEU A 77 18.09 11.94 -30.21
N VAL A 78 19.40 11.96 -30.39
CA VAL A 78 20.25 13.09 -30.00
C VAL A 78 21.37 13.32 -31.00
N ARG A 79 21.61 14.57 -31.40
CA ARG A 79 22.76 14.93 -32.22
C ARG A 79 24.04 14.85 -31.39
N ARG A 80 25.09 14.26 -31.96
CA ARG A 80 26.43 14.15 -31.41
C ARG A 80 27.46 14.44 -32.50
N LEU A 81 27.89 15.69 -32.56
CA LEU A 81 28.95 16.16 -33.46
C LEU A 81 30.34 15.90 -32.86
N ALA A 82 31.31 15.63 -33.72
CA ALA A 82 32.71 15.58 -33.34
C ALA A 82 33.22 17.01 -33.05
N LEU A 83 33.85 17.23 -31.89
CA LEU A 83 34.42 18.52 -31.53
C LEU A 83 35.79 18.71 -32.19
N THR A 84 35.79 18.82 -33.52
CA THR A 84 36.99 19.03 -34.32
C THR A 84 36.65 19.93 -35.51
N ARG A 85 37.61 20.79 -35.88
CA ARG A 85 37.50 21.61 -37.07
C ARG A 85 38.11 20.87 -38.25
N ILE A 86 37.34 20.72 -39.32
CA ILE A 86 37.75 20.02 -40.55
C ILE A 86 38.04 20.95 -41.72
N THR A 87 37.59 22.22 -41.65
CA THR A 87 37.77 23.21 -42.71
C THR A 87 39.00 24.08 -42.47
N ASP A 88 39.95 24.10 -43.41
CA ASP A 88 41.10 25.00 -43.39
C ASP A 88 41.04 26.05 -44.51
N PHE A 89 41.01 27.34 -44.14
CA PHE A 89 40.95 28.45 -45.10
C PHE A 89 42.37 28.83 -45.52
N GLN A 90 42.65 28.70 -46.82
CA GLN A 90 43.97 29.01 -47.37
C GLN A 90 44.27 30.52 -47.34
N ALA A 91 45.43 30.89 -46.79
CA ALA A 91 45.87 32.28 -46.75
C ALA A 91 46.02 32.87 -48.17
N GLY A 92 45.42 34.05 -48.41
CA GLY A 92 45.40 34.70 -49.72
C GLY A 92 44.48 34.04 -50.76
N GLY A 93 43.78 32.95 -50.41
CA GLY A 93 42.77 32.31 -51.25
C GLY A 93 41.39 32.99 -51.13
N PRO A 94 40.47 32.72 -52.07
CA PRO A 94 39.11 33.27 -52.01
C PRO A 94 38.31 32.64 -50.86
N LEU A 95 37.72 33.48 -50.00
CA LEU A 95 36.79 33.05 -48.95
C LEU A 95 35.41 32.80 -49.56
N ARG A 96 35.02 31.53 -49.71
CA ARG A 96 33.73 31.15 -50.27
C ARG A 96 32.65 31.26 -49.20
N ALA A 97 31.61 32.06 -49.46
CA ALA A 97 30.49 32.25 -48.54
C ALA A 97 29.80 30.93 -48.16
N ALA A 98 29.66 29.98 -49.10
CA ALA A 98 29.06 28.67 -48.81
C ALA A 98 29.88 27.88 -47.76
N THR A 99 31.20 27.77 -47.97
CA THR A 99 32.10 27.09 -47.02
C THR A 99 32.13 27.79 -45.66
N LEU A 100 32.08 29.12 -45.64
CA LEU A 100 31.99 29.87 -44.39
C LEU A 100 30.68 29.62 -43.66
N ASN A 101 29.55 29.62 -44.37
CA ASN A 101 28.24 29.33 -43.79
C ASN A 101 28.21 27.91 -43.21
N ASP A 102 28.67 26.90 -43.97
CA ASP A 102 28.71 25.50 -43.48
C ASP A 102 29.50 25.36 -42.18
N GLU A 103 30.63 26.09 -42.04
CA GLU A 103 31.43 26.09 -40.81
C GLU A 103 30.73 26.82 -39.66
N LEU A 104 30.07 27.96 -39.93
CA LEU A 104 29.29 28.71 -38.93
C LEU A 104 28.07 27.92 -38.45
N ASP A 105 27.39 27.21 -39.35
CA ASP A 105 26.28 26.31 -39.03
C ASP A 105 26.78 25.15 -38.15
N TYR A 106 27.92 24.55 -38.48
CA TYR A 106 28.51 23.48 -37.67
C TYR A 106 28.83 23.96 -36.25
N LEU A 107 29.45 25.13 -36.10
CA LEU A 107 29.75 25.70 -34.79
C LEU A 107 28.49 26.04 -34.00
N THR A 108 27.47 26.61 -34.65
CA THR A 108 26.17 26.90 -34.02
C THR A 108 25.51 25.60 -33.53
N ALA A 109 25.61 24.54 -34.32
CA ALA A 109 25.08 23.23 -33.96
C ALA A 109 25.83 22.58 -32.79
N VAL A 110 27.14 22.82 -32.66
CA VAL A 110 27.96 22.44 -31.50
C VAL A 110 27.53 23.23 -30.26
N ASP A 111 27.31 24.54 -30.38
CA ASP A 111 26.87 25.38 -29.25
C ASP A 111 25.51 24.94 -28.71
N GLN A 112 24.54 24.63 -29.59
CA GLN A 112 23.26 24.03 -29.19
C GLN A 112 23.42 22.70 -28.44
N GLN A 113 24.37 21.87 -28.89
CA GLN A 113 24.65 20.59 -28.23
C GLN A 113 25.29 20.79 -26.86
N LEU A 114 26.18 21.77 -26.72
CA LEU A 114 26.78 22.13 -25.44
C LEU A 114 25.74 22.71 -24.48
N ASP A 115 24.81 23.53 -24.96
CA ASP A 115 23.71 24.04 -24.13
C ASP A 115 22.80 22.89 -23.63
N ASP A 116 22.40 21.94 -24.50
CA ASP A 116 21.65 20.74 -24.06
C ASP A 116 22.43 19.93 -23.03
N ALA A 117 23.73 19.73 -23.25
CA ALA A 117 24.57 18.98 -22.32
C ALA A 117 24.68 19.68 -20.96
N LEU A 118 24.97 20.99 -20.95
CA LEU A 118 25.07 21.78 -19.74
C LEU A 118 23.69 21.85 -19.04
N SER A 119 22.57 21.87 -19.77
CA SER A 119 21.22 21.96 -19.17
C SER A 119 20.89 20.76 -18.27
N ARG A 120 21.67 19.69 -18.40
CA ARG A 120 21.55 18.44 -17.65
C ARG A 120 22.68 18.24 -16.64
N THR A 121 23.46 19.27 -16.34
CA THR A 121 24.46 19.26 -15.25
C THR A 121 23.89 19.91 -13.98
N VAL A 122 24.53 19.64 -12.84
CA VAL A 122 24.29 20.45 -11.63
C VAL A 122 24.74 21.88 -11.91
N ARG A 123 23.90 22.86 -11.62
CA ARG A 123 24.15 24.28 -11.83
C ARG A 123 23.67 25.07 -10.61
N LEU A 124 24.36 26.17 -10.33
CA LEU A 124 23.89 27.16 -9.38
C LEU A 124 22.88 28.07 -10.09
N ALA A 125 21.92 28.58 -9.32
CA ALA A 125 21.04 29.63 -9.80
C ALA A 125 21.86 30.89 -10.14
N PRO A 126 21.43 31.73 -11.09
CA PRO A 126 22.18 32.93 -11.49
C PRO A 126 22.47 33.91 -10.34
N GLY A 127 21.65 33.91 -9.28
CA GLY A 127 21.83 34.77 -8.10
C GLY A 127 22.52 34.08 -6.91
N ALA A 128 23.08 32.88 -7.09
CA ALA A 128 23.79 32.19 -6.01
C ALA A 128 25.07 32.94 -5.63
N ALA A 129 25.50 32.81 -4.37
CA ALA A 129 26.72 33.43 -3.87
C ALA A 129 27.95 32.92 -4.64
N GLU A 130 28.87 33.82 -5.00
CA GLU A 130 30.11 33.48 -5.72
C GLU A 130 31.02 32.51 -4.95
N SER A 131 30.86 32.43 -3.62
CA SER A 131 31.60 31.52 -2.76
C SER A 131 31.11 30.06 -2.81
N ALA A 132 29.99 29.76 -3.46
CA ALA A 132 29.47 28.40 -3.59
C ALA A 132 30.11 27.66 -4.78
N GLY A 133 30.80 26.56 -4.51
CA GLY A 133 31.42 25.70 -5.53
C GLY A 133 30.59 24.44 -5.83
N LEU A 134 30.56 24.04 -7.11
CA LEU A 134 29.96 22.78 -7.58
C LEU A 134 30.99 21.70 -7.92
N ILE A 135 32.22 21.85 -7.45
CA ILE A 135 33.24 20.82 -7.61
C ILE A 135 32.83 19.64 -6.75
N LEU A 136 32.60 18.49 -7.38
CA LEU A 136 32.28 17.27 -6.65
C LEU A 136 33.48 16.80 -5.83
N PRO A 137 33.28 16.39 -4.57
CA PRO A 137 34.32 15.72 -3.80
C PRO A 137 34.67 14.37 -4.45
N PRO A 138 35.87 13.80 -4.18
CA PRO A 138 36.20 12.45 -4.63
C PRO A 138 35.11 11.46 -4.19
N PRO A 139 34.70 10.50 -5.04
CA PRO A 139 33.60 9.59 -4.70
C PRO A 139 33.96 8.72 -3.49
N GLN A 140 33.02 8.62 -2.55
CA GLN A 140 33.13 7.73 -1.40
C GLN A 140 32.00 6.70 -1.42
N PRO A 141 32.31 5.38 -1.28
CA PRO A 141 31.28 4.35 -1.27
C PRO A 141 30.23 4.62 -0.18
N GLY A 142 28.95 4.63 -0.56
CA GLY A 142 27.82 4.79 0.35
C GLY A 142 27.55 6.23 0.84
N ALA A 143 28.42 7.20 0.52
CA ALA A 143 28.24 8.58 0.95
C ALA A 143 27.18 9.31 0.12
N VAL A 144 26.35 10.12 0.79
CA VAL A 144 25.38 11.01 0.15
C VAL A 144 26.07 12.34 -0.18
N LEU A 145 25.83 12.88 -1.37
CA LEU A 145 26.34 14.21 -1.72
C LEU A 145 25.43 15.30 -1.14
N GLY A 146 26.00 16.30 -0.47
CA GLY A 146 25.23 17.45 0.03
C GLY A 146 26.08 18.69 0.28
N TRP A 147 25.45 19.77 0.70
CA TRP A 147 26.16 21.02 1.05
C TRP A 147 26.82 20.90 2.42
N ASN A 148 28.01 21.49 2.56
CA ASN A 148 28.59 21.72 3.88
C ASN A 148 27.78 22.76 4.67
N ASP A 149 28.04 22.87 5.97
CA ASP A 149 27.33 23.81 6.88
C ASP A 149 27.39 25.27 6.45
N SER A 150 28.43 25.64 5.69
CA SER A 150 28.62 27.01 5.19
C SER A 150 28.00 27.26 3.80
N ALA A 151 27.34 26.25 3.20
CA ALA A 151 26.82 26.27 1.83
C ALA A 151 27.84 26.74 0.77
N SER A 152 29.13 26.49 1.02
CA SER A 152 30.24 26.95 0.17
C SER A 152 30.77 25.87 -0.77
N ALA A 153 30.51 24.59 -0.47
CA ALA A 153 30.93 23.48 -1.32
C ALA A 153 30.02 22.27 -1.13
N LEU A 154 29.97 21.43 -2.17
CA LEU A 154 29.46 20.07 -2.06
C LEU A 154 30.50 19.18 -1.36
N VAL A 155 30.03 18.41 -0.39
CA VAL A 155 30.82 17.45 0.39
C VAL A 155 30.12 16.10 0.41
N ASN A 156 30.89 15.06 0.69
CA ASN A 156 30.33 13.75 0.97
C ASN A 156 29.85 13.72 2.41
N ASP A 157 28.66 13.18 2.58
CA ASP A 157 27.98 12.86 3.83
C ASP A 157 28.01 13.99 4.87
N PRO A 158 27.45 15.19 4.56
CA PRO A 158 27.49 16.32 5.47
C PRO A 158 26.77 16.08 6.81
N VAL A 159 25.88 15.08 6.87
CA VAL A 159 25.08 14.75 8.07
C VAL A 159 25.63 13.50 8.78
N ASP A 160 26.70 12.88 8.25
CA ASP A 160 27.23 11.59 8.71
C ASP A 160 26.12 10.55 8.93
N PHE A 161 25.40 10.21 7.85
CA PHE A 161 24.29 9.26 7.90
C PHE A 161 24.73 7.88 8.44
N ALA A 162 25.98 7.48 8.21
CA ALA A 162 26.54 6.26 8.75
C ALA A 162 26.74 6.34 10.28
N GLY A 163 27.25 7.48 10.77
CA GLY A 163 27.33 7.78 12.20
C GLY A 163 25.96 7.77 12.86
N LEU A 164 24.97 8.43 12.26
CA LEU A 164 23.59 8.45 12.76
C LEU A 164 22.99 7.04 12.87
N ALA A 165 23.21 6.17 11.89
CA ALA A 165 22.76 4.78 11.95
C ALA A 165 23.39 4.01 13.12
N THR A 166 24.67 4.28 13.40
CA THR A 166 25.41 3.69 14.52
C THR A 166 24.90 4.21 15.87
N GLU A 167 24.63 5.51 15.98
CA GLU A 167 24.04 6.11 17.18
C GLU A 167 22.64 5.55 17.50
N ILE A 168 21.80 5.39 16.48
CA ILE A 168 20.46 4.78 16.62
C ILE A 168 20.56 3.34 17.10
N GLN A 169 21.54 2.57 16.61
CA GLN A 169 21.79 1.21 17.08
C GLN A 169 22.25 1.20 18.54
N SER A 170 23.21 2.05 18.91
CA SER A 170 23.66 2.17 20.31
C SER A 170 22.51 2.53 21.25
N ALA A 171 21.66 3.49 20.88
CA ALA A 171 20.51 3.88 21.68
C ALA A 171 19.49 2.74 21.85
N ARG A 172 19.33 1.88 20.83
CA ARG A 172 18.48 0.69 20.90
C ARG A 172 19.07 -0.36 21.85
N ASP A 173 20.38 -0.60 21.76
CA ASP A 173 21.07 -1.56 22.60
C ASP A 173 21.03 -1.14 24.09
N ASP A 174 21.24 0.15 24.36
CA ASP A 174 21.10 0.73 25.71
C ASP A 174 19.68 0.56 26.26
N LEU A 175 18.65 0.83 25.44
CA LEU A 175 17.25 0.63 25.82
C LEU A 175 16.95 -0.84 26.11
N GLN A 176 17.48 -1.77 25.30
CA GLN A 176 17.30 -3.20 25.51
C GLN A 176 17.98 -3.68 26.80
N ALA A 177 19.17 -3.16 27.14
CA ALA A 177 19.84 -3.44 28.40
C ALA A 177 19.05 -2.91 29.62
N ALA A 178 18.49 -1.71 29.51
CA ALA A 178 17.64 -1.12 30.55
C ALA A 178 16.37 -1.95 30.78
N LEU A 179 15.70 -2.37 29.70
CA LEU A 179 14.52 -3.25 29.77
C LEU A 179 14.84 -4.60 30.44
N GLY A 180 16.00 -5.18 30.12
CA GLY A 180 16.47 -6.41 30.77
C GLY A 180 16.66 -6.24 32.28
N THR A 181 17.21 -5.10 32.71
CA THR A 181 17.38 -4.77 34.14
C THR A 181 16.05 -4.63 34.86
N VAL A 182 15.07 -3.96 34.25
CA VAL A 182 13.71 -3.83 34.80
C VAL A 182 13.02 -5.19 34.91
N SER A 183 13.13 -6.02 33.87
CA SER A 183 12.57 -7.38 33.89
C SER A 183 13.16 -8.22 35.03
N ALA A 184 14.48 -8.16 35.24
CA ALA A 184 15.14 -8.87 36.34
C ALA A 184 14.66 -8.38 37.71
N ALA A 185 14.48 -7.07 37.88
CA ALA A 185 13.95 -6.48 39.11
C ALA A 185 12.50 -6.92 39.41
N ILE A 186 11.65 -7.02 38.37
CA ILE A 186 10.27 -7.52 38.50
C ILE A 186 10.26 -9.00 38.91
N VAL A 187 11.12 -9.84 38.32
CA VAL A 187 11.23 -11.25 38.71
C VAL A 187 11.71 -11.35 40.16
N ALA A 188 12.74 -10.57 40.54
CA ALA A 188 13.24 -10.55 41.90
C ALA A 188 12.16 -10.13 42.91
N SER A 189 11.36 -9.11 42.61
CA SER A 189 10.27 -8.68 43.50
C SER A 189 9.17 -9.74 43.61
N ALA A 190 8.79 -10.40 42.52
CA ALA A 190 7.82 -11.49 42.54
C ALA A 190 8.31 -12.69 43.38
N THR A 191 9.59 -13.06 43.26
CA THR A 191 10.19 -14.11 44.10
C THR A 191 10.21 -13.71 45.58
N ALA A 192 10.51 -12.45 45.90
CA ALA A 192 10.49 -11.96 47.27
C ALA A 192 9.08 -11.98 47.89
N VAL A 193 8.04 -11.64 47.12
CA VAL A 193 6.63 -11.72 47.57
C VAL A 193 6.24 -13.16 47.85
N THR A 194 6.63 -14.11 47.00
CA THR A 194 6.33 -15.54 47.19
C THR A 194 7.00 -16.07 48.45
N ALA A 195 8.29 -15.79 48.62
CA ALA A 195 9.05 -16.19 49.81
C ALA A 195 8.49 -15.56 51.10
N ALA A 196 7.99 -14.32 51.05
CA ALA A 196 7.34 -13.69 52.19
C ALA A 196 6.04 -14.40 52.58
N GLY A 197 5.24 -14.82 51.60
CA GLY A 197 4.02 -15.61 51.84
C GLY A 197 4.29 -16.98 52.46
N GLU A 198 5.32 -17.68 51.97
CA GLU A 198 5.77 -18.96 52.55
C GLU A 198 6.23 -18.79 54.00
N ALA A 199 7.02 -17.74 54.28
CA ALA A 199 7.48 -17.44 55.63
C ALA A 199 6.32 -17.12 56.60
N GLU A 200 5.29 -16.40 56.13
CA GLU A 200 4.09 -16.13 56.91
C GLU A 200 3.31 -17.41 57.22
N SER A 201 3.14 -18.30 56.24
CA SER A 201 2.52 -19.61 56.43
C SER A 201 3.27 -20.46 57.47
N TRP A 202 4.59 -20.54 57.39
CA TRP A 202 5.40 -21.26 58.37
C TRP A 202 5.32 -20.65 59.78
N ALA A 203 5.24 -19.32 59.88
CA ALA A 203 5.05 -18.65 61.16
C ALA A 203 3.69 -19.00 61.80
N GLN A 204 2.62 -19.06 61.00
CA GLN A 204 1.29 -19.48 61.45
C GLN A 204 1.27 -20.95 61.90
N ASP A 205 1.90 -21.86 61.16
CA ASP A 205 2.02 -23.28 61.53
C ASP A 205 2.80 -23.47 62.83
N THR A 206 3.88 -22.71 63.00
CA THR A 206 4.68 -22.74 64.24
C THR A 206 3.87 -22.24 65.43
N ALA A 207 3.12 -21.14 65.26
CA ALA A 207 2.26 -20.60 66.31
C ALA A 207 1.13 -21.58 66.70
N LEU A 208 0.51 -22.24 65.72
CA LEU A 208 -0.49 -23.27 65.96
C LEU A 208 0.11 -24.46 66.71
N SER A 209 1.29 -24.92 66.29
CA SER A 209 2.02 -26.01 66.94
C SER A 209 2.35 -25.68 68.41
N ALA A 210 2.81 -24.46 68.70
CA ALA A 210 3.09 -24.02 70.06
C ALA A 210 1.84 -23.96 70.94
N TRP A 211 0.69 -23.53 70.39
CA TRP A 211 -0.59 -23.54 71.09
C TRP A 211 -1.05 -24.96 71.44
N LEU A 212 -0.92 -25.90 70.50
CA LEU A 212 -1.22 -27.32 70.74
C LEU A 212 -0.35 -27.93 71.84
N VAL A 213 0.93 -27.54 71.94
CA VAL A 213 1.81 -27.98 73.03
C VAL A 213 1.38 -27.40 74.37
N GLY A 214 1.04 -26.12 74.44
CA GLY A 214 0.57 -25.47 75.67
C GLY A 214 -0.69 -26.12 76.26
N LEU A 215 -1.63 -26.55 75.41
CA LEU A 215 -2.81 -27.31 75.85
C LEU A 215 -2.48 -28.64 76.53
N ASN A 216 -1.34 -29.25 76.20
CA ASN A 216 -0.89 -30.50 76.81
C ASN A 216 -0.19 -30.30 78.17
N GLU A 217 0.34 -29.10 78.45
CA GLU A 217 1.09 -28.82 79.69
C GLU A 217 0.18 -28.41 80.88
N ASP A 218 -1.02 -27.89 80.63
CA ASP A 218 -1.94 -27.38 81.67
C ASP A 218 -2.75 -28.44 82.45
N GLY A 219 -2.38 -29.72 82.36
CA GLY A 219 -2.81 -30.74 83.33
C GLY A 219 -4.31 -31.11 83.36
N ALA A 220 -5.13 -30.63 82.42
CA ALA A 220 -6.52 -31.06 82.27
C ALA A 220 -6.63 -32.34 81.41
N GLY A 221 -6.13 -33.46 81.93
CA GLY A 221 -6.70 -34.81 81.78
C GLY A 221 -7.37 -35.23 80.46
N VAL A 222 -6.82 -34.90 79.30
CA VAL A 222 -7.08 -35.70 78.08
C VAL A 222 -5.72 -36.16 77.61
N ALA A 223 -5.34 -37.35 78.06
CA ALA A 223 -4.38 -38.15 77.31
C ALA A 223 -5.03 -38.46 75.95
N LEU A 224 -4.93 -37.53 75.01
CA LEU A 224 -4.88 -37.85 73.60
C LEU A 224 -3.63 -38.71 73.50
N SER A 225 -3.86 -40.01 73.67
CA SER A 225 -2.82 -41.01 73.74
C SER A 225 -1.81 -40.75 72.64
N THR A 226 -0.56 -41.19 72.82
CA THR A 226 0.38 -41.30 71.71
C THR A 226 -0.25 -41.95 70.47
N ALA A 227 -1.33 -42.72 70.62
CA ALA A 227 -2.19 -43.23 69.55
C ALA A 227 -3.07 -42.20 68.81
N VAL A 228 -3.45 -41.04 69.36
CA VAL A 228 -4.22 -40.01 68.63
C VAL A 228 -3.30 -39.00 67.93
N VAL A 229 -2.16 -38.66 68.51
CA VAL A 229 -1.11 -37.92 67.77
C VAL A 229 -0.49 -38.81 66.70
N ALA A 230 -0.29 -40.11 66.98
CA ALA A 230 0.07 -41.08 65.95
C ALA A 230 -1.09 -41.39 64.99
N ALA A 231 -2.37 -41.25 65.37
CA ALA A 231 -3.49 -41.37 64.42
C ALA A 231 -3.62 -40.13 63.56
N ALA A 232 -3.37 -38.92 64.06
CA ALA A 232 -3.33 -37.70 63.26
C ALA A 232 -2.08 -37.63 62.37
N ALA A 233 -0.93 -38.14 62.84
CA ALA A 233 0.27 -38.32 62.02
C ALA A 233 0.16 -39.51 61.06
N ALA A 234 -0.59 -40.56 61.42
CA ALA A 234 -0.93 -41.68 60.54
C ALA A 234 -2.07 -41.32 59.59
N GLU A 235 -2.94 -40.35 59.90
CA GLU A 235 -3.90 -39.75 58.98
C GLU A 235 -3.16 -38.81 58.04
N ARG A 236 -2.20 -37.99 58.51
CA ARG A 236 -1.29 -37.23 57.64
C ARG A 236 -0.38 -38.12 56.79
N TRP A 237 0.13 -39.24 57.31
CA TRP A 237 0.91 -40.21 56.54
C TRP A 237 0.06 -41.16 55.72
N ALA A 238 -1.21 -41.40 56.08
CA ALA A 238 -2.17 -42.09 55.22
C ALA A 238 -2.71 -41.15 54.14
N GLU A 239 -2.76 -39.84 54.37
CA GLU A 239 -3.01 -38.82 53.36
C GLU A 239 -1.79 -38.66 52.46
N ASP A 240 -0.55 -38.66 52.98
CA ASP A 240 0.67 -38.63 52.16
C ASP A 240 0.93 -39.97 51.44
N ALA A 241 0.59 -41.10 52.05
CA ALA A 241 0.66 -42.42 51.42
C ALA A 241 -0.52 -42.67 50.48
N ALA A 242 -1.72 -42.11 50.74
CA ALA A 242 -2.81 -42.09 49.78
C ALA A 242 -2.50 -41.12 48.65
N LEU A 243 -1.84 -39.99 48.91
CA LEU A 243 -1.36 -39.05 47.89
C LEU A 243 -0.23 -39.68 47.08
N SER A 244 0.68 -40.42 47.71
CA SER A 244 1.76 -41.17 47.04
C SER A 244 1.23 -42.40 46.29
N ALA A 245 0.21 -43.09 46.81
CA ALA A 245 -0.47 -44.19 46.14
C ALA A 245 -1.39 -43.69 45.01
N TRP A 246 -1.97 -42.49 45.16
CA TRP A 246 -2.73 -41.79 44.14
C TRP A 246 -1.78 -41.28 43.03
N LEU A 247 -0.63 -40.69 43.37
CA LEU A 247 0.46 -40.35 42.45
C LEU A 247 1.06 -41.60 41.76
N ALA A 248 1.14 -42.74 42.47
CA ALA A 248 1.52 -44.02 41.90
C ALA A 248 0.41 -44.61 41.00
N SER A 249 -0.86 -44.38 41.31
CA SER A 249 -2.00 -44.77 40.46
C SER A 249 -2.10 -43.89 39.20
N LEU A 250 -1.66 -42.64 39.28
CA LEU A 250 -1.51 -41.71 38.15
C LEU A 250 -0.33 -42.08 37.23
N SER A 251 0.69 -42.77 37.73
CA SER A 251 1.84 -43.23 36.93
C SER A 251 1.74 -44.69 36.48
N GLY A 252 0.75 -45.44 36.97
CA GLY A 252 0.62 -46.88 36.76
C GLY A 252 -0.83 -47.33 36.53
N ASN A 253 -1.44 -46.89 35.43
CA ASN A 253 -2.53 -47.56 34.72
C ASN A 253 -3.74 -48.03 35.58
N GLY A 254 -4.73 -47.15 35.78
CA GLY A 254 -6.00 -47.49 36.42
C GLY A 254 -7.15 -46.51 36.15
N SER A 255 -7.72 -46.59 34.94
CA SER A 255 -9.15 -46.32 34.64
C SER A 255 -9.86 -45.14 35.33
N GLY A 256 -9.42 -43.92 35.03
CA GLY A 256 -10.23 -42.70 35.10
C GLY A 256 -9.73 -41.79 33.99
N GLU A 257 -10.63 -41.14 33.24
CA GLU A 257 -10.29 -40.29 32.09
C GLU A 257 -9.25 -39.23 32.48
N VAL A 258 -7.97 -39.49 32.19
CA VAL A 258 -6.88 -38.54 32.34
C VAL A 258 -6.05 -38.62 31.07
N GLU A 259 -6.36 -37.73 30.12
CA GLU A 259 -5.47 -37.45 28.99
C GLU A 259 -4.09 -37.03 29.54
N THR A 260 -3.04 -37.69 29.06
CA THR A 260 -1.70 -37.53 29.61
C THR A 260 -1.07 -36.23 29.09
N LEU A 261 -0.86 -35.25 29.97
CA LEU A 261 -0.20 -33.98 29.66
C LEU A 261 1.33 -34.19 29.54
N LEU A 262 1.88 -34.20 28.32
CA LEU A 262 3.34 -34.27 28.11
C LEU A 262 3.88 -32.86 27.84
N VAL A 263 4.64 -32.30 28.79
CA VAL A 263 5.40 -31.06 28.58
C VAL A 263 6.79 -31.44 28.06
N ARG A 264 7.00 -31.33 26.75
CA ARG A 264 8.35 -31.27 26.15
C ARG A 264 8.58 -29.83 25.70
N SER A 265 9.82 -29.36 25.77
CA SER A 265 10.26 -28.01 25.36
C SER A 265 9.37 -27.28 24.35
N PRO A 266 9.34 -25.94 24.39
CA PRO A 266 8.28 -25.09 24.94
C PRO A 266 6.81 -25.39 24.53
N MET A 267 6.43 -26.63 24.20
CA MET A 267 5.12 -26.97 23.65
C MET A 267 4.31 -27.92 24.54
N LEU A 268 3.03 -27.59 24.75
CA LEU A 268 2.07 -28.44 25.44
C LEU A 268 1.37 -29.36 24.43
N THR A 269 1.51 -30.68 24.58
CA THR A 269 0.77 -31.64 23.76
C THR A 269 -0.45 -32.13 24.54
N LEU A 270 -1.65 -31.79 24.04
CA LEU A 270 -2.93 -32.33 24.50
C LEU A 270 -3.27 -33.58 23.65
N ASN A 271 -4.00 -34.53 24.23
CA ASN A 271 -4.33 -35.81 23.57
C ASN A 271 -3.11 -36.68 23.17
N HIS A 272 -2.06 -36.73 24.01
CA HIS A 272 -0.84 -37.49 23.69
C HIS A 272 -1.09 -39.01 23.72
N GLY A 273 -0.69 -39.69 22.64
CA GLY A 273 -0.72 -41.16 22.56
C GLY A 273 -2.03 -41.74 22.02
N GLU A 274 -2.97 -40.92 21.56
CA GLU A 274 -4.17 -41.41 20.90
C GLU A 274 -3.88 -42.10 19.57
N VAL A 275 -4.66 -43.15 19.31
CA VAL A 275 -4.54 -44.03 18.15
C VAL A 275 -5.80 -43.89 17.32
N GLY A 276 -5.76 -43.01 16.31
CA GLY A 276 -6.94 -42.66 15.50
C GLY A 276 -6.79 -41.28 14.87
N ALA A 277 -7.81 -40.86 14.11
CA ALA A 277 -7.91 -39.47 13.65
C ALA A 277 -8.79 -38.70 14.64
N GLY A 278 -8.27 -37.57 15.13
CA GLY A 278 -9.03 -36.61 15.93
C GLY A 278 -8.94 -36.77 17.45
N VAL A 279 -9.81 -36.06 18.16
CA VAL A 279 -10.01 -36.11 19.62
C VAL A 279 -11.19 -37.04 19.93
N THR A 280 -10.96 -38.13 20.65
CA THR A 280 -11.99 -39.15 20.94
C THR A 280 -13.24 -38.59 21.63
N ALA A 281 -13.10 -37.58 22.50
CA ALA A 281 -14.22 -36.90 23.18
C ALA A 281 -14.85 -35.76 22.34
N GLY A 282 -14.35 -35.49 21.13
CA GLY A 282 -14.78 -34.37 20.28
C GLY A 282 -14.30 -32.97 20.74
N VAL A 283 -13.71 -32.86 21.93
CA VAL A 283 -13.17 -31.61 22.49
C VAL A 283 -11.90 -31.92 23.30
N ALA A 284 -10.79 -31.21 23.06
CA ALA A 284 -9.54 -31.31 23.84
C ALA A 284 -9.06 -29.93 24.26
N GLY A 285 -8.68 -29.73 25.51
CA GLY A 285 -8.35 -28.40 26.00
C GLY A 285 -7.89 -28.32 27.44
N MET A 286 -7.91 -27.10 27.96
CA MET A 286 -7.70 -26.79 29.37
C MET A 286 -9.04 -26.39 29.99
N VAL A 287 -9.31 -26.88 31.20
CA VAL A 287 -10.51 -26.58 31.98
C VAL A 287 -10.12 -25.87 33.27
N VAL A 288 -10.88 -24.84 33.63
CA VAL A 288 -10.86 -24.14 34.90
C VAL A 288 -12.08 -24.60 35.69
N ASP A 289 -11.83 -25.32 36.78
CA ASP A 289 -12.86 -25.69 37.75
C ASP A 289 -13.34 -24.44 38.49
N ARG A 290 -14.66 -24.26 38.53
CA ARG A 290 -15.33 -23.12 39.18
C ARG A 290 -16.27 -23.56 40.31
N GLY A 291 -16.09 -24.78 40.84
CA GLY A 291 -16.89 -25.33 41.92
C GLY A 291 -18.29 -25.74 41.46
N THR A 292 -19.33 -25.16 42.06
CA THR A 292 -20.74 -25.44 41.71
C THR A 292 -21.19 -24.75 40.43
N GLU A 293 -20.39 -23.82 39.90
CA GLU A 293 -20.65 -23.12 38.65
C GLU A 293 -20.19 -23.93 37.45
N THR A 294 -20.74 -23.62 36.27
CA THR A 294 -20.30 -24.24 35.02
C THR A 294 -18.80 -24.01 34.79
N VAL A 295 -18.08 -25.09 34.50
CA VAL A 295 -16.63 -25.07 34.25
C VAL A 295 -16.31 -24.16 33.07
N TYR A 296 -15.17 -23.47 33.14
CA TYR A 296 -14.72 -22.56 32.09
C TYR A 296 -13.59 -23.21 31.32
N ARG A 297 -13.66 -23.30 30.00
CA ARG A 297 -12.66 -24.00 29.18
C ARG A 297 -11.98 -23.12 28.15
N PHE A 298 -10.77 -23.50 27.77
CA PHE A 298 -10.08 -23.11 26.54
C PHE A 298 -9.76 -24.41 25.78
N ALA A 299 -10.46 -24.72 24.70
CA ALA A 299 -10.40 -26.03 24.07
C ALA A 299 -10.50 -25.97 22.55
N PHE A 300 -9.98 -26.99 21.87
CA PHE A 300 -10.23 -27.31 20.47
C PHE A 300 -11.48 -28.20 20.37
N ARG A 301 -12.42 -27.87 19.47
CA ARG A 301 -13.66 -28.61 19.23
C ARG A 301 -13.63 -29.20 17.81
N GLU A 302 -13.82 -30.51 17.69
CA GLU A 302 -13.75 -31.25 16.42
C GLU A 302 -14.95 -31.02 15.50
N SER A 303 -16.11 -30.64 16.02
CA SER A 303 -17.32 -30.51 15.21
C SER A 303 -17.23 -29.39 14.16
N ASP A 304 -16.40 -28.38 14.43
CA ASP A 304 -16.27 -27.14 13.67
C ASP A 304 -14.81 -26.68 13.52
N ASP A 305 -13.83 -27.52 13.87
CA ASP A 305 -12.39 -27.24 13.86
C ASP A 305 -12.01 -25.90 14.54
N ALA A 306 -12.70 -25.55 15.63
CA ALA A 306 -12.55 -24.25 16.29
C ALA A 306 -11.85 -24.36 17.65
N PHE A 307 -10.94 -23.41 17.93
CA PHE A 307 -10.55 -23.11 19.31
C PHE A 307 -11.63 -22.25 19.96
N VAL A 308 -12.08 -22.64 21.15
CA VAL A 308 -13.20 -22.02 21.86
C VAL A 308 -12.81 -21.68 23.30
N VAL A 309 -13.40 -20.62 23.83
CA VAL A 309 -13.20 -20.16 25.20
C VAL A 309 -14.53 -19.75 25.84
N GLY A 310 -14.79 -20.19 27.07
CA GLY A 310 -16.03 -19.84 27.78
C GLY A 310 -16.54 -20.93 28.72
N PRO A 311 -17.70 -20.69 29.37
CA PRO A 311 -18.39 -21.71 30.17
C PRO A 311 -18.86 -22.86 29.29
N ASP A 312 -18.73 -24.09 29.78
CA ASP A 312 -19.21 -25.31 29.11
C ASP A 312 -20.65 -25.19 28.59
N GLY A 313 -20.84 -25.41 27.29
CA GLY A 313 -22.11 -25.33 26.58
C GLY A 313 -22.40 -23.95 25.96
N THR A 314 -21.61 -22.93 26.26
CA THR A 314 -21.77 -21.54 25.77
C THR A 314 -20.46 -20.93 25.28
N GLU A 315 -19.47 -21.75 24.98
CA GLU A 315 -18.15 -21.25 24.59
C GLU A 315 -18.22 -20.50 23.27
N GLN A 316 -17.48 -19.42 23.23
CA GLN A 316 -17.31 -18.59 22.06
C GLN A 316 -16.06 -19.04 21.33
N ALA A 317 -16.11 -19.12 20.00
CA ALA A 317 -14.89 -19.32 19.23
C ALA A 317 -13.89 -18.20 19.54
N VAL A 318 -12.66 -18.58 19.87
CA VAL A 318 -11.53 -17.67 19.89
C VAL A 318 -11.38 -17.20 18.45
N ALA A 319 -11.52 -15.89 18.23
CA ALA A 319 -11.58 -15.32 16.88
C ALA A 319 -10.46 -15.88 16.00
N THR A 320 -10.81 -16.80 15.10
CA THR A 320 -9.90 -17.27 14.06
C THR A 320 -9.87 -16.18 12.98
N ARG A 321 -8.76 -16.09 12.26
CA ARG A 321 -8.67 -15.26 11.04
C ARG A 321 -8.82 -16.18 9.85
N GLN A 322 -9.30 -15.69 8.71
CA GLN A 322 -9.22 -16.46 7.47
C GLN A 322 -7.77 -16.88 7.17
N ASP A 323 -7.57 -18.04 6.56
CA ASP A 323 -6.25 -18.66 6.36
C ASP A 323 -5.29 -17.80 5.52
N ALA A 324 -5.84 -17.02 4.59
CA ALA A 324 -5.11 -16.12 3.71
C ALA A 324 -5.77 -14.73 3.71
N PRO A 325 -5.52 -13.88 4.73
CA PRO A 325 -6.09 -12.53 4.80
C PRO A 325 -5.58 -11.67 3.63
N GLU A 326 -6.46 -10.84 3.05
CA GLU A 326 -6.02 -9.85 2.08
C GLU A 326 -5.10 -8.81 2.73
N ALA A 327 -4.02 -8.44 2.03
CA ALA A 327 -3.09 -7.45 2.53
C ALA A 327 -3.80 -6.11 2.79
N ASN A 328 -3.58 -5.55 3.98
CA ASN A 328 -4.14 -4.27 4.42
C ASN A 328 -5.68 -4.25 4.54
N ALA A 329 -6.38 -5.37 4.42
CA ALA A 329 -7.83 -5.38 4.50
C ALA A 329 -8.34 -5.23 5.94
N VAL A 330 -9.43 -4.46 6.09
CA VAL A 330 -10.10 -4.29 7.38
C VAL A 330 -11.00 -5.51 7.65
N PRO A 331 -10.86 -6.18 8.79
CA PRO A 331 -11.63 -7.38 9.08
C PRO A 331 -13.06 -7.07 9.53
N TYR A 332 -13.98 -7.99 9.26
CA TYR A 332 -15.34 -8.00 9.80
C TYR A 332 -15.64 -9.36 10.44
N TRP A 333 -16.62 -9.38 11.35
CA TRP A 333 -17.11 -10.62 11.94
C TRP A 333 -18.01 -11.37 10.94
N ASN A 334 -17.58 -12.55 10.49
CA ASN A 334 -18.41 -13.45 9.72
C ASN A 334 -19.16 -14.37 10.70
N ALA A 335 -20.46 -14.12 10.88
CA ALA A 335 -21.29 -14.91 11.80
C ALA A 335 -21.55 -16.36 11.33
N ALA A 336 -21.44 -16.65 10.03
CA ALA A 336 -21.64 -17.99 9.48
C ALA A 336 -20.38 -18.87 9.66
N ALA A 337 -19.20 -18.28 9.50
CA ALA A 337 -17.91 -18.95 9.67
C ALA A 337 -17.28 -18.73 11.07
N VAL A 338 -17.94 -17.94 11.93
CA VAL A 338 -17.54 -17.63 13.31
C VAL A 338 -16.07 -17.16 13.40
N ARG A 339 -15.66 -16.29 12.46
CA ARG A 339 -14.27 -15.82 12.32
C ARG A 339 -14.17 -14.40 11.80
N LEU A 340 -12.98 -13.82 11.88
CA LEU A 340 -12.66 -12.54 11.24
C LEU A 340 -12.26 -12.77 9.77
N ASP A 341 -13.09 -12.27 8.86
CA ASP A 341 -12.83 -12.29 7.42
C ASP A 341 -12.37 -10.91 6.94
N SER A 342 -11.49 -10.87 5.94
CA SER A 342 -11.10 -9.64 5.25
C SER A 342 -12.15 -9.27 4.21
N VAL A 343 -12.54 -8.00 4.15
CA VAL A 343 -13.42 -7.49 3.09
C VAL A 343 -12.59 -7.13 1.85
N PRO A 344 -12.84 -7.75 0.68
CA PRO A 344 -12.13 -7.41 -0.55
C PRO A 344 -12.31 -5.93 -0.92
N GLY A 345 -11.20 -5.22 -1.15
CA GLY A 345 -11.21 -3.80 -1.54
C GLY A 345 -11.55 -2.80 -0.43
N PHE A 346 -11.77 -3.25 0.82
CA PHE A 346 -11.86 -2.37 1.98
C PHE A 346 -10.54 -2.42 2.76
N THR A 347 -9.60 -1.55 2.41
CA THR A 347 -8.21 -1.63 2.90
C THR A 347 -7.76 -0.36 3.62
N TRP A 348 -6.86 -0.50 4.58
CA TRP A 348 -6.20 0.58 5.33
C TRP A 348 -4.68 0.40 5.27
N ASP A 349 -3.97 1.35 4.67
CA ASP A 349 -2.52 1.28 4.46
C ASP A 349 -1.69 2.00 5.56
N GLY A 350 -2.36 2.47 6.62
CA GLY A 350 -1.74 3.30 7.66
C GLY A 350 -1.98 4.79 7.51
N ALA A 351 -2.43 5.25 6.33
CA ALA A 351 -2.69 6.66 6.04
C ALA A 351 -4.09 6.91 5.44
N ALA A 352 -4.62 5.99 4.64
CA ALA A 352 -5.89 6.14 3.94
C ALA A 352 -6.75 4.87 4.00
N LEU A 353 -8.07 5.08 4.11
CA LEU A 353 -9.08 4.02 4.04
C LEU A 353 -9.64 3.94 2.62
N THR A 354 -9.34 2.85 1.92
CA THR A 354 -9.87 2.53 0.59
C THR A 354 -11.13 1.70 0.75
N LEU A 355 -12.15 1.97 -0.06
CA LEU A 355 -13.46 1.30 0.01
C LEU A 355 -13.77 0.56 -1.29
N PRO A 356 -14.53 -0.55 -1.24
CA PRO A 356 -14.94 -1.28 -2.43
C PRO A 356 -15.73 -0.37 -3.37
N ALA A 357 -15.54 -0.51 -4.68
CA ALA A 357 -16.09 0.38 -5.72
C ALA A 357 -17.64 0.40 -5.83
N ALA A 358 -18.35 -0.30 -4.95
CA ALA A 358 -19.80 -0.23 -4.87
C ALA A 358 -20.24 1.05 -4.15
N LEU A 359 -20.52 2.07 -4.97
CA LEU A 359 -21.34 3.26 -4.68
C LEU A 359 -20.88 4.10 -3.49
N ARG A 360 -19.98 5.06 -3.77
CA ARG A 360 -19.88 6.27 -2.97
C ARG A 360 -20.07 7.51 -3.84
N TYR A 361 -21.32 7.99 -3.86
CA TYR A 361 -21.67 9.41 -3.93
C TYR A 361 -20.97 10.26 -2.84
N ALA A 362 -20.26 9.61 -1.89
CA ALA A 362 -19.67 10.24 -0.71
C ALA A 362 -18.15 10.48 -0.81
N ALA A 363 -17.49 10.15 -1.92
CA ALA A 363 -16.15 10.69 -2.18
C ALA A 363 -16.34 12.08 -2.80
N ALA A 364 -16.52 13.09 -1.95
CA ALA A 364 -16.69 14.50 -2.26
C ALA A 364 -15.47 15.09 -3.02
N GLN A 365 -15.23 14.62 -4.24
CA GLN A 365 -14.39 15.28 -5.22
C GLN A 365 -15.33 15.68 -6.35
N PHE A 366 -15.59 16.98 -6.49
CA PHE A 366 -16.23 17.54 -7.67
C PHE A 366 -15.41 17.09 -8.90
N ARG A 367 -15.90 16.08 -9.61
CA ARG A 367 -15.28 15.55 -10.82
C ARG A 367 -16.14 15.95 -12.00
N VAL A 368 -15.46 16.49 -13.02
CA VAL A 368 -16.03 16.80 -14.31
C VAL A 368 -15.46 15.82 -15.31
N SER A 369 -16.31 15.02 -15.92
CA SER A 369 -15.95 14.15 -17.05
C SER A 369 -16.44 14.77 -18.35
N SER A 370 -15.78 14.47 -19.47
CA SER A 370 -16.17 14.94 -20.79
C SER A 370 -16.10 13.83 -21.82
N ALA A 371 -17.17 13.64 -22.59
CA ALA A 371 -17.24 12.62 -23.64
C ALA A 371 -18.05 13.11 -24.86
N ALA A 372 -17.84 12.49 -26.02
CA ALA A 372 -18.76 12.63 -27.14
C ALA A 372 -19.97 11.71 -26.95
N ALA A 373 -21.17 12.20 -27.26
CA ALA A 373 -22.42 11.46 -27.15
C ALA A 373 -22.95 11.08 -28.54
N GLY A 374 -23.12 9.79 -28.77
CA GLY A 374 -23.78 9.23 -29.96
C GLY A 374 -25.31 9.28 -29.83
N THR A 375 -26.03 8.38 -30.47
CA THR A 375 -27.51 8.34 -30.41
C THR A 375 -28.07 7.88 -29.05
N SER A 376 -27.26 7.22 -28.23
CA SER A 376 -27.66 6.75 -26.89
C SER A 376 -26.44 6.75 -25.96
N VAL A 377 -26.66 7.15 -24.71
CA VAL A 377 -25.66 7.16 -23.63
C VAL A 377 -26.33 6.65 -22.37
N THR A 378 -25.74 5.63 -21.73
CA THR A 378 -26.10 5.27 -20.35
C THR A 378 -25.21 6.07 -19.40
N ILE A 379 -25.81 6.79 -18.45
CA ILE A 379 -25.07 7.58 -17.48
C ILE A 379 -24.37 6.65 -16.49
N ASP A 380 -23.05 6.73 -16.44
CA ASP A 380 -22.23 6.04 -15.44
C ASP A 380 -21.97 6.97 -14.26
N LEU A 381 -22.57 6.64 -13.12
CA LEU A 381 -22.53 7.42 -11.90
C LEU A 381 -21.13 7.48 -11.26
N SER A 382 -20.19 6.65 -11.70
CA SER A 382 -18.79 6.73 -11.24
C SER A 382 -18.03 7.94 -11.83
N HIS A 383 -18.54 8.57 -12.89
CA HIS A 383 -17.89 9.70 -13.57
C HIS A 383 -18.15 11.07 -12.93
N GLY A 384 -18.74 11.10 -11.73
CA GLY A 384 -18.96 12.31 -10.93
C GLY A 384 -20.34 12.94 -11.13
N GLU A 385 -20.61 13.95 -10.30
CA GLU A 385 -21.90 14.64 -10.19
C GLU A 385 -22.18 15.58 -11.38
N VAL A 386 -21.14 16.05 -12.08
CA VAL A 386 -21.27 16.87 -13.29
C VAL A 386 -20.61 16.17 -14.46
N GLN A 387 -21.40 15.86 -15.49
CA GLN A 387 -20.91 15.17 -16.69
C GLN A 387 -21.15 16.03 -17.92
N VAL A 388 -20.11 16.21 -18.73
CA VAL A 388 -20.14 17.06 -19.92
C VAL A 388 -20.20 16.18 -21.16
N PHE A 389 -21.19 16.40 -22.01
CA PHE A 389 -21.36 15.63 -23.24
C PHE A 389 -21.39 16.55 -24.45
N THR A 390 -20.62 16.24 -25.49
CA THR A 390 -20.74 16.88 -26.81
C THR A 390 -21.66 16.04 -27.69
N LEU A 391 -22.82 16.57 -28.07
CA LEU A 391 -23.88 15.90 -28.80
C LEU A 391 -23.54 15.81 -30.29
N SER A 392 -23.24 14.60 -30.77
CA SER A 392 -23.00 14.34 -32.20
C SER A 392 -24.24 13.86 -32.96
N ALA A 393 -25.34 13.60 -32.24
CA ALA A 393 -26.63 13.17 -32.75
C ALA A 393 -27.73 13.54 -31.73
N ASP A 394 -28.99 13.28 -32.06
CA ASP A 394 -30.07 13.32 -31.07
C ASP A 394 -29.86 12.16 -30.08
N THR A 395 -29.30 12.47 -28.92
CA THR A 395 -28.91 11.48 -27.89
C THR A 395 -30.04 11.23 -26.91
N ILE A 396 -30.30 9.96 -26.62
CA ILE A 396 -31.07 9.54 -25.45
C ILE A 396 -30.13 9.21 -24.29
N PHE A 397 -30.24 9.96 -23.20
CA PHE A 397 -29.52 9.72 -21.95
C PHE A 397 -30.35 8.86 -21.01
N THR A 398 -29.89 7.63 -20.76
CA THR A 398 -30.55 6.67 -19.88
C THR A 398 -29.88 6.66 -18.52
N LEU A 399 -30.65 6.91 -17.46
CA LEU A 399 -30.18 6.85 -16.08
C LEU A 399 -30.42 5.47 -15.48
N PRO A 400 -29.42 4.85 -14.80
CA PRO A 400 -29.59 3.55 -14.16
C PRO A 400 -30.54 3.64 -12.95
N ASP A 401 -31.24 2.54 -12.64
CA ASP A 401 -32.05 2.47 -11.42
C ASP A 401 -31.13 2.48 -10.17
N PRO A 402 -31.43 3.27 -9.14
CA PRO A 402 -30.69 3.23 -7.89
C PRO A 402 -30.95 1.93 -7.11
N ALA A 403 -30.06 1.62 -6.16
CA ALA A 403 -30.31 0.55 -5.21
C ALA A 403 -31.61 0.80 -4.43
N ALA A 404 -32.31 -0.27 -4.05
CA ALA A 404 -33.58 -0.19 -3.35
C ALA A 404 -33.48 0.66 -2.07
N GLY A 405 -34.34 1.68 -1.95
CA GLY A 405 -34.36 2.61 -0.82
C GLY A 405 -33.43 3.82 -0.94
N TYR A 406 -32.75 3.98 -2.07
CA TYR A 406 -31.86 5.10 -2.34
C TYR A 406 -32.30 5.90 -3.57
N GLY A 407 -31.87 7.16 -3.63
CA GLY A 407 -31.98 8.03 -4.79
C GLY A 407 -30.69 8.79 -5.03
N TYR A 408 -30.57 9.45 -6.18
CA TYR A 408 -29.38 10.24 -6.53
C TYR A 408 -29.72 11.41 -7.45
N SER A 409 -28.78 12.36 -7.59
CA SER A 409 -28.89 13.50 -8.50
C SER A 409 -27.59 13.73 -9.28
N VAL A 410 -27.70 13.98 -10.58
CA VAL A 410 -26.58 14.28 -11.49
C VAL A 410 -26.91 15.51 -12.32
N THR A 411 -25.90 16.29 -12.65
CA THR A 411 -26.01 17.43 -13.56
C THR A 411 -25.30 17.13 -14.86
N LEU A 412 -25.99 17.32 -15.98
CA LEU A 412 -25.44 17.15 -17.32
C LEU A 412 -25.22 18.52 -17.96
N LYS A 413 -24.03 18.76 -18.48
CA LYS A 413 -23.75 19.87 -19.41
C LYS A 413 -23.72 19.31 -20.83
N LEU A 414 -24.76 19.59 -21.60
CA LEU A 414 -24.94 19.08 -22.96
C LEU A 414 -24.52 20.17 -23.94
N ILE A 415 -23.49 19.91 -24.73
CA ILE A 415 -22.88 20.85 -25.68
C ILE A 415 -23.22 20.39 -27.10
N GLN A 416 -23.71 21.29 -27.95
CA GLN A 416 -23.91 21.03 -29.38
C GLN A 416 -22.55 20.81 -30.06
N ASP A 417 -22.46 19.85 -30.97
CA ASP A 417 -21.27 19.71 -31.83
C ASP A 417 -21.11 20.90 -32.80
N ALA A 418 -20.05 20.83 -33.62
CA ALA A 418 -19.72 21.82 -34.66
C ALA A 418 -20.83 22.03 -35.73
N THR A 419 -21.89 21.24 -35.70
CA THR A 419 -23.00 21.29 -36.68
C THR A 419 -24.33 21.70 -36.06
N GLY A 420 -24.48 21.57 -34.74
CA GLY A 420 -25.65 21.98 -33.97
C GLY A 420 -26.91 21.16 -34.24
N ASN A 421 -28.04 21.73 -33.84
CA ASN A 421 -29.39 21.24 -34.11
C ASN A 421 -29.72 19.84 -33.53
N ARG A 422 -29.13 19.49 -32.38
CA ARG A 422 -29.46 18.27 -31.63
C ARG A 422 -30.50 18.50 -30.55
N VAL A 423 -31.41 17.56 -30.41
CA VAL A 423 -32.49 17.56 -29.41
C VAL A 423 -32.34 16.33 -28.52
N PRO A 424 -31.64 16.45 -27.38
CA PRO A 424 -31.44 15.31 -26.49
C PRO A 424 -32.73 14.93 -25.75
N GLY A 425 -32.86 13.64 -25.46
CA GLY A 425 -33.89 13.07 -24.59
C GLY A 425 -33.28 12.49 -23.32
N VAL A 426 -34.09 12.38 -22.27
CA VAL A 426 -33.67 11.80 -20.99
C VAL A 426 -34.73 10.80 -20.50
N GLU A 427 -34.27 9.63 -20.09
CA GLU A 427 -35.10 8.52 -19.61
C GLU A 427 -34.41 7.76 -18.48
N LYS A 428 -35.17 6.98 -17.72
CA LYS A 428 -34.63 5.98 -16.80
C LYS A 428 -34.51 4.61 -17.47
N ALA A 429 -33.87 3.67 -16.78
CA ALA A 429 -33.82 2.28 -17.18
C ALA A 429 -35.22 1.75 -17.54
N GLY A 430 -35.31 1.02 -18.66
CA GLY A 430 -36.58 0.56 -19.21
C GLY A 430 -37.30 1.55 -20.15
N GLY A 431 -36.68 2.68 -20.50
CA GLY A 431 -37.16 3.58 -21.56
C GLY A 431 -38.29 4.52 -21.14
N VAL A 432 -38.46 4.75 -19.84
CA VAL A 432 -39.49 5.66 -19.32
C VAL A 432 -38.91 7.07 -19.29
N ALA A 433 -39.52 7.98 -20.04
CA ALA A 433 -39.08 9.38 -20.13
C ALA A 433 -39.10 10.09 -18.76
N ALA A 434 -38.15 11.00 -18.57
CA ALA A 434 -38.08 11.82 -17.36
C ALA A 434 -39.30 12.75 -17.23
N VAL A 435 -39.75 12.95 -16.00
CA VAL A 435 -40.79 13.91 -15.64
C VAL A 435 -40.15 15.29 -15.50
N TRP A 436 -40.47 16.20 -16.42
CA TRP A 436 -39.91 17.55 -16.41
C TRP A 436 -40.65 18.47 -15.44
N LEU A 437 -39.89 19.19 -14.61
CA LEU A 437 -40.43 20.30 -13.83
C LEU A 437 -40.88 21.40 -14.81
N GLY A 438 -42.19 21.64 -14.87
CA GLY A 438 -42.82 22.48 -15.90
C GLY A 438 -43.64 21.72 -16.95
N GLY A 439 -43.64 20.38 -16.89
CA GLY A 439 -44.56 19.50 -17.63
C GLY A 439 -44.10 19.08 -19.03
N ALA A 440 -43.04 19.70 -19.57
CA ALA A 440 -42.47 19.34 -20.88
C ALA A 440 -40.95 19.62 -20.91
N PRO A 441 -40.19 18.98 -21.82
CA PRO A 441 -38.78 19.30 -22.04
C PRO A 441 -38.57 20.78 -22.42
N PRO A 442 -37.41 21.38 -22.09
CA PRO A 442 -37.09 22.74 -22.46
C PRO A 442 -36.92 22.89 -23.97
N ALA A 443 -36.94 24.13 -24.45
CA ALA A 443 -36.42 24.44 -25.78
C ALA A 443 -34.88 24.43 -25.72
N TRP A 444 -34.27 23.44 -26.35
CA TRP A 444 -32.81 23.25 -26.37
C TRP A 444 -32.10 24.34 -27.18
N GLN A 445 -30.90 24.71 -26.76
CA GLN A 445 -29.97 25.47 -27.59
C GLN A 445 -29.50 24.59 -28.74
N THR A 446 -29.57 25.12 -29.96
CA THR A 446 -29.27 24.37 -31.19
C THR A 446 -28.15 24.99 -32.03
N THR A 447 -27.62 26.15 -31.63
CA THR A 447 -26.45 26.76 -32.27
C THR A 447 -25.21 25.89 -32.05
N ASP A 448 -24.31 25.87 -33.02
CA ASP A 448 -22.98 25.26 -32.88
C ASP A 448 -22.30 25.72 -31.58
N GLY A 449 -21.82 24.75 -30.79
CA GLY A 449 -21.07 24.99 -29.56
C GLY A 449 -21.90 25.49 -28.36
N ALA A 450 -23.18 25.80 -28.57
CA ALA A 450 -24.08 26.18 -27.50
C ALA A 450 -24.29 25.02 -26.52
N PHE A 451 -24.61 25.32 -25.27
CA PHE A 451 -24.82 24.29 -24.26
C PHE A 451 -26.04 24.55 -23.39
N ASP A 452 -26.57 23.45 -22.85
CA ASP A 452 -27.63 23.42 -21.85
C ASP A 452 -27.17 22.67 -20.60
N LEU A 453 -27.62 23.14 -19.44
CA LEU A 453 -27.38 22.50 -18.15
C LEU A 453 -28.70 21.89 -17.65
N VAL A 454 -28.66 20.59 -17.36
CA VAL A 454 -29.83 19.81 -16.93
C VAL A 454 -29.51 19.10 -15.63
N VAL A 455 -30.37 19.25 -14.62
CA VAL A 455 -30.30 18.51 -13.37
C VAL A 455 -31.30 17.37 -13.41
N LEU A 456 -30.83 16.17 -13.11
CA LEU A 456 -31.59 14.92 -13.17
C LEU A 456 -31.55 14.25 -11.81
N THR A 457 -32.71 13.99 -11.23
CA THR A 457 -32.84 13.34 -9.92
C THR A 457 -33.67 12.08 -10.05
N HIS A 458 -33.11 10.94 -9.68
CA HIS A 458 -33.83 9.68 -9.59
C HIS A 458 -34.08 9.37 -8.12
N ASP A 459 -35.35 9.33 -7.70
CA ASP A 459 -35.73 9.19 -6.28
C ASP A 459 -35.95 7.72 -5.83
N GLY A 460 -35.63 6.76 -6.70
CA GLY A 460 -35.94 5.34 -6.51
C GLY A 460 -37.18 4.85 -7.24
N SER A 461 -38.08 5.74 -7.66
CA SER A 461 -39.26 5.39 -8.45
C SER A 461 -39.31 6.18 -9.76
N ASP A 462 -39.24 7.51 -9.67
CA ASP A 462 -39.36 8.41 -10.80
C ASP A 462 -38.01 9.04 -11.12
N LEU A 463 -37.85 9.41 -12.40
CA LEU A 463 -36.76 10.24 -12.86
C LEU A 463 -37.30 11.65 -13.14
N ILE A 464 -36.82 12.62 -12.38
CA ILE A 464 -37.25 14.02 -12.44
C ILE A 464 -36.16 14.84 -13.12
N ALA A 465 -36.54 15.67 -14.08
CA ALA A 465 -35.61 16.52 -14.82
C ALA A 465 -35.95 18.01 -14.67
N ALA A 466 -34.91 18.84 -14.54
CA ALA A 466 -35.01 20.28 -14.48
C ALA A 466 -33.96 20.92 -15.39
N HIS A 467 -34.37 21.86 -16.23
CA HIS A 467 -33.46 22.68 -17.03
C HIS A 467 -32.99 23.86 -16.18
N ALA A 468 -31.68 23.94 -15.92
CA ALA A 468 -31.09 25.00 -15.10
C ALA A 468 -30.75 26.25 -15.93
N GLY A 469 -30.64 26.11 -17.26
CA GLY A 469 -30.35 27.19 -18.19
C GLY A 469 -29.45 26.74 -19.35
N GLY A 470 -29.29 27.61 -20.35
CA GLY A 470 -28.40 27.37 -21.49
C GLY A 470 -27.72 28.66 -21.95
N ALA A 471 -26.62 28.51 -22.69
CA ALA A 471 -25.88 29.63 -23.29
C ALA A 471 -25.46 29.27 -24.72
N SER A 472 -25.51 30.28 -25.59
CA SER A 472 -25.10 30.20 -26.99
C SER A 472 -23.62 30.48 -27.19
#